data_AF-A0A661TVL8-F1
#
_entry.id   AF-A0A661TVL8-F1
#
_cell.length_a   1.000
_cell.length_b   1.000
_cell.length_c   1.000
_cell.angle_alpha   90.00
_cell.angle_beta   90.00
_cell.angle_gamma   90.00
#
_symmetry.space_group_name_H-M   'P 1'
#
loop_
_entity.id
_entity.type
_entity.pdbx_description
1 polymer ?
#
loop_
_entity_poly.entity_id
_entity_poly.type
_entity_poly.pdbx_seq_one_letter_code
_entity_poly.pdbx_strand_id
1 'polypeptide(L)'
;MRWLVLIAIPLHIFAGYTILLTAPDTESNKDKIRNGLLEFTGDFDKVDWWNMNASGQPTLQDIIDYDALVTWSSNHYPFPEPAVWGDTLADYVDGG
;
A
#
# COMPACT_ATOMS: atom_id res chain seq x y z
N MET A 1 13.72 49.21 -0.50
CA MET A 1 14.51 48.09 -1.07
C MET A 1 14.04 46.82 -0.35
N ARG A 2 13.39 45.89 -1.06
CA ARG A 2 12.83 44.65 -0.47
C ARG A 2 13.82 43.52 -0.74
N TRP A 3 14.21 42.79 0.30
CA TRP A 3 15.10 41.63 0.17
C TRP A 3 14.24 40.38 0.00
N LEU A 4 14.53 39.58 -1.02
CA LEU A 4 13.95 38.25 -1.25
C LEU A 4 14.99 37.23 -0.75
N VAL A 5 14.61 36.36 0.19
CA VAL A 5 15.45 35.25 0.63
C VAL A 5 14.96 33.99 -0.09
N LEU A 6 15.79 33.44 -0.98
CA LEU A 6 15.58 32.14 -1.60
C LEU A 6 16.32 31.10 -0.77
N ILE A 7 15.57 30.25 -0.08
CA ILE A 7 16.11 29.03 0.54
C ILE A 7 15.94 27.92 -0.49
N ALA A 8 17.03 27.55 -1.16
CA ALA A 8 17.09 26.31 -1.92
C ALA A 8 17.31 25.17 -0.92
N ILE A 9 16.24 24.55 -0.46
CA ILE A 9 16.34 23.24 0.17
C ILE A 9 16.66 22.28 -0.98
N PRO A 10 17.79 21.55 -0.97
CA PRO A 10 17.94 20.44 -1.89
C PRO A 10 16.77 19.50 -1.59
N LEU A 11 15.84 19.39 -2.53
CA LEU A 11 14.78 18.40 -2.49
C LEU A 11 15.49 17.05 -2.56
N HIS A 12 15.91 16.54 -1.41
CA HIS A 12 16.05 15.12 -1.22
C HIS A 12 14.62 14.63 -1.41
N ILE A 13 14.32 14.18 -2.62
CA ILE A 13 13.25 13.25 -2.88
C ILE A 13 13.63 12.06 -1.99
N PHE A 14 13.16 12.06 -0.75
CA PHE A 14 13.02 10.80 -0.03
C PHE A 14 12.15 9.97 -0.98
N ALA A 15 12.67 8.87 -1.49
CA ALA A 15 11.81 7.89 -2.12
C ALA A 15 10.89 7.40 -1.00
N GLY A 16 9.75 8.05 -0.79
CA GLY A 16 8.92 7.67 0.33
C GLY A 16 8.30 6.32 0.07
N TYR A 17 8.05 5.65 1.18
CA TYR A 17 7.61 4.28 1.17
C TYR A 17 6.25 4.17 0.48
N THR A 18 6.19 3.27 -0.48
CA THR A 18 5.01 2.90 -1.24
C THR A 18 4.36 1.68 -0.59
N ILE A 19 3.08 1.80 -0.27
CA ILE A 19 2.30 0.70 0.29
C ILE A 19 1.19 0.32 -0.68
N LEU A 20 0.98 -0.98 -0.82
CA LEU A 20 -0.22 -1.52 -1.44
C LEU A 20 -1.19 -2.03 -0.38
N LEU A 21 -2.40 -1.47 -0.37
CA LEU A 21 -3.55 -2.03 0.33
C LEU A 21 -4.20 -3.07 -0.59
N THR A 22 -4.45 -4.27 -0.10
CA THR A 22 -5.02 -5.34 -0.94
C THR A 22 -5.99 -6.24 -0.17
N ALA A 23 -7.25 -6.27 -0.61
CA ALA A 23 -8.27 -7.09 0.05
C ALA A 23 -9.46 -7.38 -0.89
N PRO A 24 -10.17 -8.49 -0.67
CA PRO A 24 -11.54 -8.65 -1.15
C PRO A 24 -12.42 -7.84 -0.20
N ASP A 25 -12.56 -6.52 -0.39
CA ASP A 25 -13.41 -5.72 0.49
C ASP A 25 -13.99 -4.51 -0.25
N THR A 26 -14.79 -3.73 0.46
CA THR A 26 -15.38 -2.48 0.01
C THR A 26 -14.40 -1.32 0.07
N GLU A 27 -14.62 -0.34 -0.80
CA GLU A 27 -13.83 0.91 -0.84
C GLU A 27 -13.86 1.69 0.48
N SER A 28 -14.92 1.53 1.29
CA SER A 28 -15.07 2.26 2.56
C SER A 28 -14.06 1.82 3.63
N ASN A 29 -13.73 0.53 3.72
CA ASN A 29 -12.74 0.05 4.69
C ASN A 29 -11.32 0.41 4.26
N LYS A 30 -11.03 0.36 2.96
CA LYS A 30 -9.80 0.88 2.38
C LYS A 30 -9.58 2.34 2.79
N ASP A 31 -10.58 3.21 2.65
CA ASP A 31 -10.44 4.63 3.02
C ASP A 31 -10.11 4.83 4.51
N LYS A 32 -10.71 4.03 5.40
CA LYS A 32 -10.39 4.07 6.84
C LYS A 32 -8.95 3.65 7.13
N ILE A 33 -8.49 2.56 6.52
CA ILE A 33 -7.13 2.06 6.70
C ILE A 33 -6.12 3.04 6.12
N ARG A 34 -6.37 3.55 4.92
CA ARG A 34 -5.54 4.56 4.26
C ARG A 34 -5.40 5.82 5.11
N ASN A 35 -6.50 6.37 5.60
CA ASN A 35 -6.46 7.57 6.44
C ASN A 35 -5.71 7.30 7.75
N GLY A 36 -5.94 6.15 8.39
CA GLY A 36 -5.17 5.75 9.57
C GLY A 36 -3.66 5.69 9.28
N LEU A 37 -3.24 5.03 8.21
CA LEU A 37 -1.83 4.92 7.86
C LEU A 37 -1.18 6.30 7.61
N LEU A 38 -1.85 7.17 6.86
CA LEU A 38 -1.35 8.51 6.57
C LEU A 38 -1.33 9.41 7.81
N GLU A 39 -2.35 9.32 8.67
CA GLU A 39 -2.46 10.16 9.89
C GLU A 39 -1.52 9.72 11.01
N PHE A 40 -1.25 8.42 11.16
CA PHE A 40 -0.45 7.90 12.27
C PHE A 40 1.05 7.81 11.99
N THR A 41 1.45 7.59 10.73
CA THR A 41 2.87 7.38 10.41
C THR A 41 3.52 8.60 9.81
N GLY A 42 2.83 9.34 8.93
CA GLY A 42 3.44 10.41 8.15
C GLY A 42 4.60 9.96 7.24
N ASP A 43 4.84 8.64 7.15
CA ASP A 43 6.04 8.05 6.54
C ASP A 43 5.79 7.50 5.12
N PHE A 44 4.51 7.40 4.71
CA PHE A 44 4.13 6.83 3.41
C PHE A 44 3.79 7.93 2.40
N ASP A 45 4.56 8.01 1.32
CA ASP A 45 4.33 8.96 0.24
C ASP A 45 3.24 8.48 -0.72
N LYS A 46 3.03 7.16 -0.81
CA LYS A 46 2.04 6.56 -1.71
C LYS A 46 1.33 5.38 -1.06
N VAL A 47 0.01 5.39 -1.13
CA VAL A 47 -0.85 4.28 -0.69
C VAL A 47 -1.76 3.91 -1.86
N ASP A 48 -1.45 2.80 -2.52
CA ASP A 48 -2.23 2.25 -3.62
C ASP A 48 -3.26 1.24 -3.11
N TRP A 49 -4.22 0.90 -3.97
CA TRP A 49 -5.31 0.00 -3.63
C TRP A 49 -5.54 -1.03 -4.73
N TRP A 50 -5.61 -2.30 -4.29
CA TRP A 50 -6.02 -3.42 -5.11
C TRP A 50 -7.29 -4.04 -4.55
N ASN A 51 -8.39 -3.85 -5.28
CA ASN A 51 -9.65 -4.50 -4.96
C ASN A 51 -9.69 -5.92 -5.55
N MET A 52 -9.49 -6.94 -4.70
CA MET A 52 -9.47 -8.33 -5.18
C MET A 52 -10.81 -8.82 -5.72
N ASN A 53 -11.93 -8.20 -5.30
CA ASN A 53 -13.25 -8.55 -5.82
C ASN A 53 -13.46 -8.05 -7.26
N ALA A 54 -12.77 -6.97 -7.65
CA ALA A 54 -12.90 -6.38 -8.98
C ALA A 54 -11.79 -6.84 -9.93
N SER A 55 -10.56 -6.95 -9.43
CA SER A 55 -9.36 -7.20 -10.24
C SER A 55 -8.82 -8.63 -10.13
N GLY A 56 -9.41 -9.46 -9.27
CA GLY A 56 -8.87 -10.76 -8.91
C GLY A 56 -7.69 -10.65 -7.94
N GLN A 57 -7.11 -11.78 -7.57
CA GLN A 57 -5.97 -11.83 -6.64
C GLN A 57 -4.68 -11.37 -7.35
N PRO A 58 -3.86 -10.49 -6.73
CA PRO A 58 -2.57 -10.07 -7.29
C PRO A 58 -1.59 -11.24 -7.41
N THR A 59 -0.70 -11.17 -8.39
CA THR A 59 0.47 -12.04 -8.49
C THR A 59 1.66 -11.44 -7.73
N LEU A 60 2.72 -12.24 -7.51
CA LEU A 60 3.97 -11.73 -6.92
C LEU A 60 4.54 -10.54 -7.71
N GLN A 61 4.50 -10.60 -9.04
CA GLN A 61 5.03 -9.53 -9.89
C GLN A 61 4.25 -8.22 -9.76
N ASP A 62 2.97 -8.29 -9.37
CA ASP A 62 2.14 -7.10 -9.16
C ASP A 62 2.46 -6.39 -7.84
N ILE A 63 3.07 -7.09 -6.87
CA ILE A 63 3.25 -6.61 -5.50
C ILE A 63 4.71 -6.41 -5.09
N ILE A 64 5.67 -7.03 -5.78
CA ILE A 64 7.09 -7.05 -5.40
C ILE A 64 7.76 -5.68 -5.40
N ASP A 65 7.24 -4.73 -6.18
CA ASP A 65 7.79 -3.38 -6.27
C ASP A 65 7.33 -2.44 -5.13
N TYR A 66 6.42 -2.89 -4.25
CA TYR A 66 5.96 -2.11 -3.10
C TYR A 66 6.81 -2.38 -1.87
N ASP A 67 7.07 -1.35 -1.08
CA ASP A 67 7.85 -1.44 0.16
C ASP A 67 7.11 -2.14 1.30
N ALA A 68 5.77 -2.10 1.28
CA ALA A 68 4.96 -2.88 2.21
C ALA A 68 3.58 -3.24 1.64
N LEU A 69 3.01 -4.30 2.20
CA LEU A 69 1.66 -4.76 1.92
C LEU A 69 0.81 -4.72 3.18
N VAL A 70 -0.42 -4.23 3.03
CA VAL A 70 -1.46 -4.36 4.05
C VAL A 70 -2.62 -5.13 3.42
N THR A 71 -2.88 -6.32 3.95
CA THR A 71 -3.94 -7.18 3.47
C THR A 71 -4.88 -7.60 4.60
N TRP A 72 -6.16 -7.74 4.28
CA TRP A 72 -7.19 -8.17 5.23
C TRP A 72 -8.31 -8.90 4.48
N SER A 73 -9.12 -9.62 5.24
CA SER A 73 -10.38 -10.18 4.76
C SER A 73 -11.41 -10.08 5.88
N SER A 74 -12.67 -10.35 5.55
CA SER A 74 -13.74 -10.44 6.54
C SER A 74 -14.57 -11.69 6.30
N ASN A 75 -15.39 -12.08 7.28
CA ASN A 75 -16.31 -13.20 7.09
C ASN A 75 -17.29 -12.98 5.93
N HIS A 76 -17.58 -11.72 5.58
CA HIS A 76 -18.47 -11.40 4.46
C HIS A 76 -17.73 -11.36 3.12
N TYR A 77 -16.43 -11.09 3.16
CA TYR A 77 -15.57 -11.04 1.99
C TYR A 77 -14.28 -11.83 2.26
N PRO A 78 -14.34 -13.16 2.11
CA PRO A 78 -13.16 -14.01 2.27
C PRO A 78 -12.23 -13.89 1.07
N PHE A 79 -10.96 -14.28 1.25
CA PHE A 79 -10.05 -14.46 0.12
C PHE A 79 -10.60 -15.52 -0.85
N PRO A 80 -10.61 -15.26 -2.17
CA PRO A 80 -11.07 -16.24 -3.15
C PRO A 80 -10.24 -17.53 -3.11
N GLU A 81 -8.91 -17.41 -3.06
CA GLU A 81 -7.96 -18.53 -3.06
C GLU A 81 -6.94 -18.34 -1.92
N PRO A 82 -7.34 -18.58 -0.65
CA PRO A 82 -6.55 -18.20 0.52
C PRO A 82 -5.18 -18.88 0.59
N ALA A 83 -5.06 -20.12 0.10
CA ALA A 83 -3.78 -20.83 0.05
C ALA A 83 -2.82 -20.17 -0.95
N VAL A 84 -3.29 -19.91 -2.17
CA VAL A 84 -2.50 -19.23 -3.21
C VAL A 84 -2.08 -17.83 -2.75
N TRP A 85 -2.96 -17.13 -2.03
CA TRP A 85 -2.63 -15.81 -1.49
C TRP A 85 -1.55 -15.90 -0.42
N GLY A 86 -1.66 -16.88 0.48
CA GLY A 86 -0.65 -17.15 1.49
C GLY A 86 0.72 -17.45 0.88
N ASP A 87 0.78 -18.29 -0.16
CA ASP A 87 2.02 -18.62 -0.86
C ASP A 87 2.63 -17.38 -1.51
N THR A 88 1.81 -16.54 -2.16
CA THR A 88 2.26 -15.28 -2.78
C THR A 88 2.82 -14.30 -1.74
N LEU A 89 2.19 -14.20 -0.56
CA LEU A 89 2.68 -13.36 0.54
C LEU A 89 3.98 -13.90 1.14
N ALA A 90 4.13 -15.22 1.22
CA ALA A 90 5.37 -15.84 1.68
C ALA A 90 6.51 -15.53 0.71
N ASP A 91 6.29 -15.70 -0.60
CA ASP A 91 7.27 -15.37 -1.63
C ASP A 91 7.67 -13.88 -1.61
N TYR A 92 6.71 -12.97 -1.36
CA TYR A 92 7.00 -11.55 -1.20
C TYR A 92 7.93 -11.30 -0.01
N VAL A 93 7.64 -11.87 1.16
CA VAL A 93 8.47 -11.72 2.37
C VAL A 93 9.86 -12.33 2.19
N ASP A 94 9.97 -13.46 1.48
CA ASP A 94 11.24 -14.11 1.16
C ASP A 94 12.08 -13.29 0.15
N GLY A 95 11.44 -12.41 -0.63
CA GLY A 95 12.07 -11.50 -1.59
C GLY A 95 12.79 -10.29 -0.98
N GLY A 96 12.39 -9.90 0.25
CA GLY A 96 12.89 -8.71 0.96
C GLY A 96 12.19 -7.42 0.56
#